data_AF-A0AAN0JVD5-F1
#
_entry.id   AF-A0AAN0JVD5-F1
#
_cell.length_a   1.000
_cell.length_b   1.000
_cell.length_c   1.000
_cell.angle_alpha   90.00
_cell.angle_beta   90.00
_cell.angle_gamma   90.00
#
_symmetry.space_group_name_H-M   'P 1'
#
loop_
_entity.id
_entity.type
_entity.pdbx_description
1 polymer ?
#
loop_
_entity_poly.entity_id
_entity_poly.type
_entity_poly.pdbx_seq_one_letter_code
_entity_poly.pdbx_strand_id
1 'polypeptide(L)'
;MCSFQLVGGISDLWIFDIKNKSWKKLFNIPKNFTYRSYHSLSLWSVTPTTNWIIVFGGTTSYRDTAVIELILEGTKVSGLFIKTYISDWSTSVIPLDQYQEKLQERRREWEGEIDRLTRVLQEREREQEEERREKEQVRNRLQQQLEGRERQLEQAQQQGQERERQAREQEQNLQQRLHEQEQQFQESQRQLQREIQQGGEREQGLQQQLQEAQQQLQESQQQGQERERQVQDLQRQLQEREQQLVEREREFQERERQLEEQIQVAESSWVVNRREITMTEVVLGKGGWGEVKVAGFRGLKVAAKCLYEIIISPHNITKFFREMN
;
A
#
# COMPACT_ATOMS: atom_id res chain seq x y z
N MET A 1 -17.46 65.53 -66.01
CA MET A 1 -17.78 66.43 -67.12
C MET A 1 -17.91 65.59 -68.39
N CYS A 2 -19.07 65.59 -69.03
CA CYS A 2 -19.20 64.98 -70.34
C CYS A 2 -18.62 65.96 -71.37
N SER A 3 -17.56 65.56 -72.05
CA SER A 3 -16.95 66.35 -73.11
C SER A 3 -17.58 65.92 -74.44
N PHE A 4 -18.35 66.80 -75.06
CA PHE A 4 -18.92 66.59 -76.39
C PHE A 4 -18.43 67.66 -77.34
N GLN A 5 -18.26 67.33 -78.62
CA GLN A 5 -18.04 68.30 -79.70
C GLN A 5 -19.22 68.27 -80.67
N LEU A 6 -19.63 69.43 -81.16
CA LEU A 6 -20.71 69.56 -82.14
C LEU A 6 -20.17 69.91 -83.52
N VAL A 7 -20.74 69.28 -84.54
CA VAL A 7 -20.53 69.64 -85.95
C VAL A 7 -21.90 69.75 -86.62
N GLY A 8 -22.26 70.96 -87.05
CA GLY A 8 -23.50 71.24 -87.78
C GLY A 8 -23.26 71.55 -89.25
N GLY A 9 -24.08 70.96 -90.13
CA GLY A 9 -24.17 71.26 -91.55
C GLY A 9 -25.54 71.83 -91.93
N ILE A 10 -25.77 72.12 -93.21
CA ILE A 10 -27.01 72.74 -93.68
C ILE A 10 -28.24 71.85 -93.43
N SER A 11 -28.13 70.52 -93.44
CA SER A 11 -29.27 69.62 -93.23
C SER A 11 -29.13 68.69 -92.01
N ASP A 12 -27.95 68.58 -91.43
CA ASP A 12 -27.60 67.55 -90.46
C ASP A 12 -26.81 68.14 -89.28
N LEU A 13 -27.00 67.60 -88.08
CA LEU A 13 -26.20 67.93 -86.89
C LEU A 13 -25.64 66.64 -86.29
N TRP A 14 -24.36 66.67 -85.96
CA TRP A 14 -23.64 65.53 -85.40
C TRP A 14 -23.00 65.92 -84.06
N ILE A 15 -23.05 65.00 -83.11
CA ILE A 15 -22.35 65.11 -81.84
C ILE A 15 -21.28 64.03 -81.78
N PHE A 16 -20.08 64.43 -81.42
CA PHE A 16 -18.99 63.54 -81.09
C PHE A 16 -18.94 63.33 -79.58
N ASP A 17 -19.12 62.08 -79.17
CA ASP A 17 -18.91 61.64 -77.80
C ASP A 17 -17.42 61.35 -77.59
N ILE A 18 -16.74 62.22 -76.84
CA ILE A 18 -15.29 62.10 -76.60
C ILE A 18 -14.97 60.84 -75.77
N LYS A 19 -15.84 60.47 -74.83
CA LYS A 19 -15.62 59.32 -73.95
C LYS A 19 -15.72 58.01 -74.73
N ASN A 20 -16.73 57.90 -75.59
CA ASN A 20 -16.97 56.71 -76.40
C ASN A 20 -16.31 56.77 -77.79
N LYS A 21 -15.60 57.88 -78.11
CA LYS A 21 -14.93 58.13 -79.39
C LYS A 21 -15.82 57.83 -80.62
N SER A 22 -17.09 58.20 -80.54
CA SER A 22 -18.07 57.88 -81.58
C SER A 22 -18.87 59.11 -82.02
N TRP A 23 -19.25 59.12 -83.30
CA TRP A 23 -20.12 60.13 -83.89
C TRP A 23 -21.56 59.64 -83.87
N LYS A 24 -22.48 60.49 -83.40
CA LYS A 24 -23.92 60.24 -83.47
C LYS A 24 -24.59 61.38 -84.24
N LYS A 25 -25.48 61.04 -85.17
CA LYS A 25 -26.28 61.99 -85.94
C LYS A 25 -27.58 62.29 -85.20
N LEU A 26 -27.82 63.56 -84.88
CA LEU A 26 -29.06 63.99 -84.26
C LEU A 26 -30.22 63.82 -85.25
N PHE A 27 -31.26 63.11 -84.83
CA PHE A 27 -32.49 62.91 -85.61
C PHE A 27 -33.61 63.80 -85.08
N ASN A 28 -34.61 64.11 -85.92
CA ASN A 28 -35.78 64.94 -85.57
C ASN A 28 -35.46 66.38 -85.16
N ILE A 29 -34.40 66.94 -85.71
CA ILE A 29 -34.04 68.34 -85.50
C ILE A 29 -34.99 69.25 -86.28
N PRO A 30 -35.58 70.28 -85.67
CA PRO A 30 -36.53 71.12 -86.39
C PRO A 30 -35.85 72.05 -87.41
N LYS A 31 -36.64 72.45 -88.40
CA LYS A 31 -36.21 73.23 -89.58
C LYS A 31 -35.74 74.65 -89.30
N ASN A 32 -35.85 75.12 -88.05
CA ASN A 32 -35.30 76.40 -87.60
C ASN A 32 -33.82 76.27 -87.15
N PHE A 33 -33.35 75.04 -86.90
CA PHE A 33 -31.95 74.70 -86.62
C PHE A 33 -31.25 74.12 -87.84
N THR A 34 -31.96 73.31 -88.64
CA THR A 34 -31.50 72.87 -89.96
C THR A 34 -31.86 73.95 -91.00
N TYR A 35 -31.19 74.00 -92.15
CA TYR A 35 -31.39 74.98 -93.23
C TYR A 35 -31.06 76.44 -92.86
N ARG A 36 -30.03 76.64 -92.04
CA ARG A 36 -29.45 77.95 -91.73
C ARG A 36 -28.01 78.01 -92.21
N SER A 37 -27.64 79.05 -92.97
CA SER A 37 -26.25 79.27 -93.42
C SER A 37 -25.57 80.34 -92.55
N TYR A 38 -24.24 80.34 -92.45
CA TYR A 38 -23.47 81.37 -91.71
C TYR A 38 -23.87 81.53 -90.23
N HIS A 39 -24.22 80.44 -89.54
CA HIS A 39 -24.61 80.44 -88.13
C HIS A 39 -23.48 79.94 -87.22
N SER A 40 -23.58 80.26 -85.93
CA SER A 40 -22.72 79.74 -84.88
C SER A 40 -23.50 78.82 -83.94
N LEU A 41 -22.84 77.77 -83.44
CA LEU A 41 -23.39 76.82 -82.47
C LEU A 41 -22.58 76.86 -81.17
N SER A 42 -23.25 76.81 -80.04
CA SER A 42 -22.62 76.56 -78.74
C SER A 42 -23.30 75.41 -78.00
N LEU A 43 -22.52 74.69 -77.19
CA LEU A 43 -23.02 73.66 -76.26
C LEU A 43 -22.85 74.15 -74.84
N TRP A 44 -23.90 74.00 -74.03
CA TRP A 44 -23.87 74.36 -72.63
C TRP A 44 -24.41 73.24 -71.75
N SER A 45 -23.62 72.76 -70.78
CA SER A 45 -24.09 71.74 -69.83
C SER A 45 -24.91 72.39 -68.73
N VAL A 46 -26.19 72.01 -68.64
CA VAL A 46 -27.13 72.52 -67.64
C VAL A 46 -27.15 71.62 -66.41
N THR A 47 -27.15 70.31 -66.60
CA THR A 47 -26.97 69.29 -65.57
C THR A 47 -26.01 68.22 -66.09
N PRO A 48 -25.53 67.27 -65.26
CA PRO A 48 -24.69 66.17 -65.76
C PRO A 48 -25.34 65.32 -66.86
N THR A 49 -26.68 65.30 -66.93
CA THR A 49 -27.46 64.55 -67.92
C THR A 49 -28.13 65.44 -68.98
N THR A 50 -28.12 66.77 -68.85
CA THR A 50 -28.83 67.68 -69.76
C THR A 50 -27.88 68.74 -70.31
N ASN A 51 -27.79 68.84 -71.63
CA ASN A 51 -26.98 69.83 -72.34
C ASN A 51 -27.86 70.63 -73.30
N TRP A 52 -27.60 71.91 -73.47
CA TRP A 52 -28.33 72.78 -74.39
C TRP A 52 -27.46 73.17 -75.56
N ILE A 53 -27.99 73.02 -76.77
CA ILE A 53 -27.37 73.45 -78.02
C ILE A 53 -28.03 74.77 -78.41
N ILE A 54 -27.24 75.84 -78.50
CA ILE A 54 -27.75 77.17 -78.82
C ILE A 54 -27.24 77.62 -80.19
N VAL A 55 -28.14 78.09 -81.05
CA VAL A 55 -27.83 78.56 -82.40
C VAL A 55 -28.01 80.06 -82.50
N PHE A 56 -26.96 80.77 -82.90
CA PHE A 56 -26.96 82.23 -83.04
C PHE A 56 -26.57 82.66 -84.47
N GLY A 57 -27.16 83.76 -84.93
CA GLY A 57 -26.83 84.38 -86.22
C GLY A 57 -27.28 83.56 -87.44
N GLY A 58 -26.74 83.86 -88.62
CA GLY A 58 -27.01 83.13 -89.86
C GLY A 58 -28.19 83.62 -90.71
N THR A 59 -28.23 83.14 -91.95
CA THR A 59 -29.21 83.50 -92.98
C THR A 59 -30.20 82.36 -93.16
N THR A 60 -31.47 82.63 -92.83
CA THR A 60 -32.62 81.72 -93.02
C THR A 60 -33.92 82.54 -92.92
N SER A 61 -35.06 81.93 -93.23
CA SER A 61 -36.40 82.52 -93.02
C SER A 61 -36.77 82.67 -91.54
N TYR A 62 -36.09 81.95 -90.65
CA TYR A 62 -36.29 81.96 -89.20
C TYR A 62 -35.23 82.84 -88.52
N ARG A 63 -35.54 84.11 -88.20
CA ARG A 63 -34.53 85.05 -87.69
C ARG A 63 -34.16 84.85 -86.21
N ASP A 64 -34.92 84.07 -85.48
CA ASP A 64 -34.77 83.95 -84.03
C ASP A 64 -33.64 83.00 -83.62
N THR A 65 -33.00 83.32 -82.50
CA THR A 65 -32.11 82.41 -81.76
C THR A 65 -32.92 81.20 -81.30
N ALA A 66 -32.35 80.00 -81.44
CA ALA A 66 -33.05 78.77 -81.10
C ALA A 66 -32.21 77.92 -80.15
N VAL A 67 -32.86 77.32 -79.13
CA VAL A 67 -32.23 76.42 -78.14
C VAL A 67 -32.81 75.01 -78.27
N ILE A 68 -31.96 74.00 -78.45
CA ILE A 68 -32.33 72.57 -78.34
C ILE A 68 -31.83 72.04 -77.01
N GLU A 69 -32.72 71.42 -76.24
CA GLU A 69 -32.35 70.59 -75.11
C GLU A 69 -31.92 69.22 -75.60
N LEU A 70 -30.79 68.75 -75.12
CA LEU A 70 -30.26 67.41 -75.29
C LEU A 70 -30.24 66.70 -73.94
N ILE A 71 -31.07 65.69 -73.78
CA ILE A 71 -31.12 64.86 -72.57
C ILE A 71 -30.39 63.56 -72.85
N LEU A 72 -29.41 63.24 -72.01
CA LEU A 72 -28.70 61.98 -72.02
C LEU A 72 -29.56 60.94 -71.30
N GLU A 73 -30.19 60.06 -72.07
CA GLU A 73 -31.00 58.97 -71.57
C GLU A 73 -30.10 57.73 -71.42
N GLY A 74 -29.61 57.52 -70.20
CA GLY A 74 -28.72 56.40 -69.95
C GLY A 74 -28.06 56.42 -68.59
N THR A 75 -28.83 56.13 -67.54
CA THR A 75 -28.22 55.64 -66.28
C THR A 75 -29.04 54.48 -65.74
N LYS A 76 -28.76 53.25 -66.19
CA LYS A 76 -29.06 52.08 -65.36
C LYS A 76 -27.96 52.00 -64.29
N VAL A 77 -28.28 52.45 -63.08
CA VAL A 77 -27.45 52.20 -61.90
C VAL A 77 -27.62 50.73 -61.53
N SER A 78 -26.74 49.87 -62.04
CA SER A 78 -26.66 48.46 -61.61
C SER A 78 -25.46 48.28 -60.68
N GLY A 79 -25.67 48.46 -59.37
CA GLY A 79 -24.72 48.07 -58.33
C GLY A 79 -23.41 48.89 -58.24
N LEU A 80 -22.40 48.29 -57.60
CA LEU A 80 -21.16 48.90 -57.07
C LEU A 80 -20.26 49.60 -58.09
N PHE A 81 -20.57 49.52 -59.39
CA PHE A 81 -19.82 50.20 -60.45
C PHE A 81 -20.78 50.96 -61.36
N ILE A 82 -20.73 52.29 -61.32
CA ILE A 82 -21.46 53.15 -62.27
C ILE A 82 -20.77 53.02 -63.64
N LYS A 83 -21.22 52.09 -64.48
CA LYS A 83 -20.94 52.15 -65.92
C LYS A 83 -22.05 52.96 -66.58
N THR A 84 -21.80 54.26 -66.76
CA THR A 84 -22.66 55.14 -67.56
C THR A 84 -22.55 54.72 -69.03
N TYR A 85 -23.50 53.90 -69.49
CA TYR A 85 -23.73 53.70 -70.93
C TYR A 85 -24.75 54.76 -71.35
N ILE A 86 -24.33 55.73 -72.17
CA ILE A 86 -25.24 56.66 -72.84
C ILE A 86 -25.95 55.85 -73.93
N SER A 87 -27.04 55.19 -73.56
CA SER A 87 -27.81 54.35 -74.47
C SER A 87 -28.47 55.20 -75.54
N ASP A 88 -29.14 56.28 -75.17
CA ASP A 88 -29.89 57.13 -76.10
C ASP A 88 -29.89 58.60 -75.67
N TRP A 89 -30.45 59.42 -76.54
CA TRP A 89 -30.56 60.86 -76.41
C TRP A 89 -31.92 61.31 -76.93
N SER A 90 -32.54 62.24 -76.22
CA SER A 90 -33.74 62.92 -76.69
C SER A 90 -33.46 64.39 -76.91
N THR A 91 -34.04 64.93 -77.99
CA THR A 91 -33.99 66.35 -78.28
C THR A 91 -35.35 66.97 -78.09
N SER A 92 -35.42 68.08 -77.35
CA SER A 92 -36.61 68.93 -77.28
C SER A 92 -36.26 70.35 -77.70
N VAL A 93 -37.22 71.06 -78.31
CA VAL A 93 -37.03 72.47 -78.66
C VAL A 93 -37.44 73.32 -77.48
N ILE A 94 -36.60 74.26 -77.10
CA ILE A 94 -36.91 75.27 -76.11
C ILE A 94 -37.15 76.60 -76.86
N PRO A 95 -38.40 77.10 -76.91
CA PRO A 95 -38.69 78.45 -77.38
C PRO A 95 -37.88 79.50 -76.60
N LEU A 96 -37.41 80.54 -77.30
CA LEU A 96 -36.53 81.56 -76.70
C LEU A 96 -37.23 82.39 -75.61
N ASP A 97 -38.56 82.47 -75.63
CA ASP A 97 -39.35 83.09 -74.56
C ASP A 97 -39.46 82.19 -73.31
N GLN A 98 -39.15 80.89 -73.42
CA GLN A 98 -39.34 79.89 -72.36
C GLN A 98 -38.03 79.34 -71.78
N TYR A 99 -36.86 79.73 -72.29
CA TYR A 99 -35.58 79.15 -71.83
C TYR A 99 -35.30 79.43 -70.35
N GLN A 100 -35.68 80.59 -69.83
CA GLN A 100 -35.42 80.93 -68.42
C GLN A 100 -36.20 80.01 -67.49
N GLU A 101 -37.47 79.74 -67.81
CA GLU A 101 -38.31 78.83 -67.04
C GLU A 101 -37.79 77.39 -67.11
N LYS A 102 -37.42 76.92 -68.31
CA LYS A 102 -36.83 75.59 -68.50
C LYS A 102 -35.51 75.42 -67.75
N LEU A 103 -34.67 76.46 -67.67
CA LEU A 103 -33.42 76.42 -66.91
C LEU A 103 -33.70 76.25 -65.41
N GLN A 104 -34.69 77.00 -64.89
CA GLN A 104 -35.09 76.91 -63.49
C GLN A 104 -35.73 75.57 -63.15
N GLU A 105 -36.55 75.01 -64.05
CA GLU A 105 -37.13 73.67 -63.91
C GLU A 105 -36.03 72.60 -63.77
N ARG A 106 -35.08 72.54 -64.72
CA ARG A 106 -33.97 71.57 -64.66
C ARG A 106 -33.08 71.73 -63.44
N ARG A 107 -32.85 72.96 -63.01
CA ARG A 107 -32.10 73.23 -61.79
C ARG A 107 -32.84 72.69 -60.56
N ARG A 108 -34.16 72.93 -60.45
CA ARG A 108 -34.98 72.42 -59.33
C ARG A 108 -35.04 70.89 -59.32
N GLU A 109 -35.21 70.26 -60.48
CA GLU A 109 -35.18 68.79 -60.60
C GLU A 109 -33.84 68.23 -60.12
N TRP A 110 -32.73 68.84 -60.54
CA TRP A 110 -31.39 68.41 -60.17
C TRP A 110 -31.10 68.62 -58.68
N GLU A 111 -31.48 69.78 -58.13
CA GLU A 111 -31.39 70.06 -56.70
C GLU A 111 -32.22 69.05 -55.88
N GLY A 112 -33.44 68.72 -56.34
CA GLY A 112 -34.26 67.69 -55.70
C GLY A 112 -33.66 66.28 -55.75
N GLU A 113 -32.98 65.92 -56.84
CA GLU A 113 -32.27 64.63 -56.95
C GLU A 113 -31.02 64.60 -56.04
N ILE A 114 -30.27 65.70 -55.95
CA ILE A 114 -29.17 65.83 -54.99
C ILE A 114 -29.68 65.65 -53.55
N ASP A 115 -30.77 66.31 -53.19
CA ASP A 115 -31.35 66.20 -51.85
C ASP A 115 -31.82 64.77 -51.55
N ARG A 116 -32.45 64.11 -52.52
CA ARG A 116 -32.85 62.70 -52.41
C ARG A 116 -31.63 61.80 -52.19
N LEU A 117 -30.60 61.92 -53.02
CA LEU A 117 -29.38 61.11 -52.90
C LEU A 117 -28.66 61.36 -51.58
N THR A 118 -28.61 62.62 -51.14
CA THR A 118 -28.00 63.00 -49.86
C THR A 118 -28.71 62.33 -48.69
N ARG A 119 -30.06 62.30 -48.69
CA ARG A 119 -30.83 61.59 -47.66
C ARG A 119 -30.55 60.09 -47.64
N VAL A 120 -30.53 59.45 -48.82
CA VAL A 120 -30.24 58.01 -48.92
C VAL A 120 -28.82 57.68 -48.43
N LEU A 121 -27.83 58.52 -48.76
CA LEU A 121 -26.47 58.34 -48.27
C LEU A 121 -26.39 58.49 -46.75
N GLN A 122 -27.04 59.51 -46.18
CA GLN A 122 -27.10 59.71 -44.72
C GLN A 122 -27.80 58.55 -44.01
N GLU A 123 -28.87 58.00 -44.57
CA GLU A 123 -29.57 56.84 -44.02
C GLU A 123 -28.66 55.61 -44.02
N ARG A 124 -27.97 55.36 -45.13
CA ARG A 124 -27.04 54.24 -45.24
C ARG A 124 -25.83 54.36 -44.30
N GLU A 125 -25.32 55.57 -44.10
CA GLU A 125 -24.26 55.82 -43.11
C GLU A 125 -24.73 55.52 -41.69
N ARG A 126 -25.98 55.89 -41.35
CA ARG A 126 -26.58 55.57 -40.04
C ARG A 126 -26.73 54.07 -39.85
N GLU A 127 -27.27 53.36 -40.84
CA GLU A 127 -27.41 51.90 -40.78
C GLU A 127 -26.06 51.21 -40.58
N GLN A 128 -25.01 51.65 -41.28
CA GLN A 128 -23.66 51.11 -41.11
C GLN A 128 -23.10 51.39 -39.71
N GLU A 129 -23.34 52.58 -39.17
CA GLU A 129 -22.89 52.93 -37.84
C GLU A 129 -23.63 52.12 -36.75
N GLU A 130 -24.94 51.88 -36.93
CA GLU A 130 -25.72 51.00 -36.06
C GLU A 130 -25.23 49.56 -36.12
N GLU A 131 -25.01 49.02 -37.32
CA GLU A 131 -24.46 47.66 -37.50
C GLU A 131 -23.07 47.53 -36.84
N ARG A 132 -22.22 48.55 -36.93
CA ARG A 132 -20.91 48.56 -36.27
C ARG A 132 -21.06 48.55 -34.75
N ARG A 133 -21.98 49.33 -34.20
CA ARG A 133 -22.25 49.36 -32.75
C ARG A 133 -22.78 48.02 -32.25
N GLU A 134 -23.70 47.40 -32.98
CA GLU A 134 -24.22 46.07 -32.62
C GLU A 134 -23.12 45.01 -32.65
N LYS A 135 -22.29 44.99 -33.72
CA LYS A 135 -21.14 44.07 -33.80
C LYS A 135 -20.16 44.29 -32.67
N GLU A 136 -19.89 45.54 -32.29
CA GLU A 136 -19.01 45.85 -31.17
C GLU A 136 -19.59 45.39 -29.83
N GLN A 137 -20.89 45.59 -29.60
CA GLN A 137 -21.56 45.08 -28.40
C GLN A 137 -21.50 43.56 -28.32
N VAL A 138 -21.77 42.86 -29.43
CA VAL A 138 -21.68 41.40 -29.52
C VAL A 138 -20.24 40.93 -29.26
N ARG A 139 -19.25 41.58 -29.87
CA ARG A 139 -17.82 41.30 -29.62
C ARG A 139 -17.48 41.45 -28.14
N ASN A 140 -17.91 42.53 -27.50
CA ASN A 140 -17.61 42.79 -26.09
C ASN A 140 -18.27 41.75 -25.16
N ARG A 141 -19.52 41.32 -25.45
CA ARG A 141 -20.18 40.24 -24.70
C ARG A 141 -19.45 38.91 -24.85
N LEU A 142 -19.05 38.55 -26.07
CA LEU A 142 -18.27 37.35 -26.33
C LEU A 142 -16.92 37.37 -25.62
N GLN A 143 -16.23 38.52 -25.65
CA GLN A 143 -14.96 38.71 -24.95
C GLN A 143 -15.10 38.47 -23.44
N GLN A 144 -16.12 39.05 -22.81
CA GLN A 144 -16.40 38.83 -21.38
C GLN A 144 -16.72 37.37 -21.07
N GLN A 145 -17.46 36.67 -21.94
CA GLN A 145 -17.74 35.25 -21.77
C GLN A 145 -16.49 34.39 -21.92
N LEU A 146 -15.60 34.72 -22.85
CA LEU A 146 -14.33 34.01 -23.04
C LEU A 146 -13.42 34.20 -21.82
N GLU A 147 -13.24 35.43 -21.33
CA GLU A 147 -12.46 35.72 -20.11
C GLU A 147 -13.07 35.07 -18.86
N GLY A 148 -14.41 34.94 -18.81
CA GLY A 148 -15.10 34.22 -17.76
C GLY A 148 -14.81 32.71 -17.81
N ARG A 149 -14.87 32.11 -19.00
CA ARG A 149 -14.54 30.69 -19.20
C ARG A 149 -13.07 30.39 -18.97
N GLU A 150 -12.17 31.26 -19.37
CA GLU A 150 -10.73 31.11 -19.17
C GLU A 150 -10.41 31.07 -17.67
N ARG A 151 -10.95 32.02 -16.89
CA ARG A 151 -10.83 32.00 -15.42
C ARG A 151 -11.40 30.73 -14.78
N GLN A 152 -12.54 30.23 -15.27
CA GLN A 152 -13.10 28.97 -14.79
C GLN A 152 -12.20 27.77 -15.10
N LEU A 153 -11.60 27.73 -16.29
CA LEU A 153 -10.65 26.69 -16.68
C LEU A 153 -9.39 26.74 -15.82
N GLU A 154 -8.82 27.92 -15.60
CA GLU A 154 -7.66 28.10 -14.71
C GLU A 154 -7.96 27.64 -13.28
N GLN A 155 -9.12 28.01 -12.72
CA GLN A 155 -9.54 27.56 -11.39
C GLN A 155 -9.74 26.05 -11.34
N ALA A 156 -10.40 25.45 -12.34
CA ALA A 156 -10.59 24.01 -12.42
C ALA A 156 -9.26 23.27 -12.55
N GLN A 157 -8.29 23.83 -13.30
CA GLN A 157 -6.95 23.28 -13.45
C GLN A 157 -6.17 23.34 -12.14
N GLN A 158 -6.21 24.47 -11.43
CA GLN A 158 -5.57 24.61 -10.11
C GLN A 158 -6.17 23.63 -9.09
N GLN A 159 -7.49 23.54 -9.01
CA GLN A 159 -8.17 22.57 -8.15
C GLN A 159 -7.84 21.13 -8.53
N GLY A 160 -7.75 20.83 -9.83
CA GLY A 160 -7.33 19.53 -10.34
C GLY A 160 -5.91 19.16 -9.88
N GLN A 161 -4.96 20.09 -10.01
CA GLN A 161 -3.58 19.90 -9.55
C GLN A 161 -3.48 19.71 -8.04
N GLU A 162 -4.25 20.47 -7.26
CA GLU A 162 -4.27 20.31 -5.80
C GLU A 162 -4.84 18.96 -5.37
N ARG A 163 -5.95 18.53 -5.99
CA ARG A 163 -6.52 17.19 -5.76
C ARG A 163 -5.56 16.08 -6.14
N GLU A 164 -4.83 16.24 -7.24
CA GLU A 164 -3.82 15.26 -7.65
C GLU A 164 -2.67 15.19 -6.64
N ARG A 165 -2.19 16.32 -6.12
CA ARG A 165 -1.18 16.35 -5.05
C ARG A 165 -1.67 15.64 -3.79
N GLN A 166 -2.89 15.97 -3.34
CA GLN A 166 -3.49 15.32 -2.18
C GLN A 166 -3.65 13.81 -2.37
N ALA A 167 -4.08 13.37 -3.57
CA ALA A 167 -4.20 11.95 -3.89
C ALA A 167 -2.84 11.24 -3.86
N ARG A 168 -1.79 11.86 -4.42
CA ARG A 168 -0.42 11.32 -4.36
C ARG A 168 0.11 11.22 -2.94
N GLU A 169 -0.12 12.22 -2.10
CA GLU A 169 0.26 12.17 -0.68
C GLU A 169 -0.50 11.08 0.09
N GLN A 170 -1.81 10.93 -0.17
CA GLN A 170 -2.60 9.84 0.42
C GLN A 170 -2.10 8.46 -0.04
N GLU A 171 -1.79 8.31 -1.32
CA GLU A 171 -1.24 7.07 -1.87
C GLU A 171 0.11 6.72 -1.23
N GLN A 172 1.03 7.70 -1.11
CA GLN A 172 2.31 7.50 -0.43
C GLN A 172 2.13 7.09 1.03
N ASN A 173 1.22 7.76 1.76
CA ASN A 173 0.91 7.43 3.14
C ASN A 173 0.32 6.02 3.29
N LEU A 174 -0.52 5.58 2.34
CA LEU A 174 -1.08 4.23 2.33
C LEU A 174 -0.02 3.19 2.01
N GLN A 175 0.85 3.46 1.02
CA GLN A 175 1.98 2.59 0.69
C GLN A 175 2.92 2.41 1.87
N GLN A 176 3.24 3.50 2.58
CA GLN A 176 4.08 3.44 3.78
C GLN A 176 3.41 2.58 4.87
N ARG A 177 2.13 2.78 5.16
CA ARG A 177 1.40 1.96 6.14
C ARG A 177 1.33 0.49 5.76
N LEU A 178 1.11 0.17 4.48
CA LEU A 178 1.12 -1.20 4.00
C LEU A 178 2.49 -1.84 4.18
N HIS A 179 3.56 -1.10 3.89
CA HIS A 179 4.92 -1.60 4.07
C HIS A 179 5.24 -1.85 5.55
N GLU A 180 4.86 -0.93 6.44
CA GLU A 180 5.02 -1.11 7.89
C GLU A 180 4.22 -2.32 8.40
N GLN A 181 2.98 -2.51 7.93
CA GLN A 181 2.15 -3.64 8.30
C GLN A 181 2.72 -4.97 7.78
N GLU A 182 3.28 -4.97 6.57
CA GLU A 182 3.95 -6.14 6.00
C GLU A 182 5.21 -6.51 6.80
N GLN A 183 6.02 -5.52 7.20
CA GLN A 183 7.17 -5.75 8.07
C GLN A 183 6.74 -6.33 9.42
N GLN A 184 5.73 -5.76 10.07
CA GLN A 184 5.20 -6.27 11.35
C GLN A 184 4.69 -7.71 11.22
N PHE A 185 4.02 -8.02 10.11
CA PHE A 185 3.53 -9.37 9.84
C PHE A 185 4.69 -10.36 9.66
N GLN A 186 5.72 -9.98 8.90
CA GLN A 186 6.92 -10.80 8.73
C GLN A 186 7.67 -11.03 10.05
N GLU A 187 7.82 -10.00 10.88
CA GLU A 187 8.45 -10.12 12.19
C GLU A 187 7.65 -11.04 13.11
N SER A 188 6.33 -10.88 13.15
CA SER A 188 5.43 -11.74 13.92
C SER A 188 5.51 -13.20 13.46
N GLN A 189 5.57 -13.45 12.15
CA GLN A 189 5.78 -14.79 11.62
C GLN A 189 7.13 -15.37 12.05
N ARG A 190 8.21 -14.60 11.97
CA ARG A 190 9.54 -15.06 12.42
C ARG A 190 9.57 -15.33 13.92
N GLN A 191 8.84 -14.57 14.72
CA GLN A 191 8.72 -14.82 16.15
C GLN A 191 7.94 -16.11 16.42
N LEU A 192 6.78 -16.28 15.80
CA LEU A 192 5.97 -17.49 15.95
C LEU A 192 6.76 -18.74 15.52
N GLN A 193 7.53 -18.66 14.44
CA GLN A 193 8.37 -19.76 13.97
C GLN A 193 9.47 -20.11 15.00
N ARG A 194 10.05 -19.11 15.67
CA ARG A 194 11.01 -19.33 16.77
C ARG A 194 10.35 -19.97 17.99
N GLU A 195 9.13 -19.55 18.34
CA GLU A 195 8.38 -20.14 19.44
C GLU A 195 8.02 -21.61 19.17
N ILE A 196 7.61 -21.93 17.94
CA ILE A 196 7.36 -23.32 17.51
C ILE A 196 8.65 -24.15 17.60
N GLN A 197 9.77 -23.62 17.12
CA GLN A 197 11.08 -24.32 17.19
C GLN A 197 11.47 -24.61 18.65
N GLN A 198 11.40 -23.61 19.52
CA GLN A 198 11.71 -23.76 20.94
C GLN A 198 10.72 -24.71 21.64
N GLY A 199 9.44 -24.66 21.27
CA GLY A 199 8.43 -25.58 21.76
C GLY A 199 8.78 -27.03 21.39
N GLY A 200 9.16 -27.27 20.14
CA GLY A 200 9.60 -28.58 19.67
C GLY A 200 10.86 -29.10 20.39
N GLU A 201 11.86 -28.24 20.62
CA GLU A 201 13.05 -28.61 21.40
C GLU A 201 12.73 -28.95 22.85
N ARG A 202 11.84 -28.18 23.49
CA ARG A 202 11.36 -28.47 24.86
C ARG A 202 10.59 -29.77 24.92
N GLU A 203 9.72 -30.03 23.95
CA GLU A 203 8.96 -31.28 23.86
C GLU A 203 9.90 -32.48 23.70
N GLN A 204 10.89 -32.39 22.81
CA GLN A 204 11.92 -33.43 22.66
C GLN A 204 12.71 -33.65 23.96
N GLY A 205 13.11 -32.57 24.64
CA GLY A 205 13.83 -32.67 25.92
C GLY A 205 13.00 -33.33 27.02
N LEU A 206 11.71 -32.97 27.13
CA LEU A 206 10.78 -33.61 28.07
C LEU A 206 10.56 -35.08 27.70
N GLN A 207 10.49 -35.42 26.42
CA GLN A 207 10.31 -36.79 25.95
C GLN A 207 11.52 -37.67 26.29
N GLN A 208 12.74 -37.14 26.15
CA GLN A 208 13.97 -37.81 26.59
C GLN A 208 13.99 -38.02 28.11
N GLN A 209 13.69 -36.97 28.90
CA GLN A 209 13.61 -37.09 30.36
C GLN A 209 12.57 -38.12 30.81
N LEU A 210 11.41 -38.16 30.15
CA LEU A 210 10.37 -39.15 30.42
C LEU A 210 10.89 -40.57 30.15
N GLN A 211 11.61 -40.77 29.05
CA GLN A 211 12.19 -42.06 28.68
C GLN A 211 13.27 -42.50 29.67
N GLU A 212 14.15 -41.60 30.09
CA GLU A 212 15.17 -41.86 31.12
C GLU A 212 14.52 -42.19 32.48
N ALA A 213 13.51 -41.43 32.89
CA ALA A 213 12.79 -41.69 34.13
C ALA A 213 12.07 -43.05 34.11
N GLN A 214 11.48 -43.42 32.96
CA GLN A 214 10.89 -44.75 32.77
C GLN A 214 11.94 -45.86 32.88
N GLN A 215 13.12 -45.68 32.29
CA GLN A 215 14.21 -46.66 32.36
C GLN A 215 14.73 -46.81 33.81
N GLN A 216 14.97 -45.70 34.51
CA GLN A 216 15.38 -45.73 35.92
C GLN A 216 14.34 -46.42 36.82
N LEU A 217 13.05 -46.15 36.57
CA LEU A 217 11.98 -46.82 37.31
C LEU A 217 12.01 -48.34 37.07
N GLN A 218 12.23 -48.76 35.83
CA GLN A 218 12.32 -50.18 35.48
C GLN A 218 13.53 -50.86 36.13
N GLU A 219 14.70 -50.22 36.13
CA GLU A 219 15.90 -50.70 36.81
C GLU A 219 15.70 -50.78 38.33
N SER A 220 15.09 -49.76 38.94
CA SER A 220 14.77 -49.77 40.38
C SER A 220 13.77 -50.86 40.73
N GLN A 221 12.81 -51.16 39.86
CA GLN A 221 11.88 -52.28 40.05
C GLN A 221 12.62 -53.62 39.99
N GLN A 222 13.53 -53.81 39.03
CA GLN A 222 14.34 -55.03 38.94
C GLN A 222 15.23 -55.21 40.17
N GLN A 223 15.93 -54.17 40.61
CA GLN A 223 16.72 -54.21 41.85
C GLN A 223 15.85 -54.48 43.07
N GLY A 224 14.65 -53.90 43.13
CA GLY A 224 13.67 -54.19 44.17
C GLY A 224 13.31 -55.68 44.24
N GLN A 225 12.99 -56.27 43.09
CA GLN A 225 12.70 -57.71 42.98
C GLN A 225 13.90 -58.59 43.36
N GLU A 226 15.11 -58.20 42.97
CA GLU A 226 16.32 -58.97 43.31
C GLU A 226 16.63 -58.91 44.80
N ARG A 227 16.52 -57.72 45.43
CA ARG A 227 16.64 -57.58 46.88
C ARG A 227 15.57 -58.37 47.61
N GLU A 228 14.34 -58.38 47.10
CA GLU A 228 13.25 -59.16 47.69
C GLU A 228 13.57 -60.66 47.67
N ARG A 229 14.13 -61.18 46.55
CA ARG A 229 14.63 -62.56 46.48
C ARG A 229 15.77 -62.82 47.46
N GLN A 230 16.75 -61.92 47.57
CA GLN A 230 17.85 -62.06 48.53
C GLN A 230 17.36 -62.10 49.98
N VAL A 231 16.38 -61.26 50.32
CA VAL A 231 15.75 -61.27 51.65
C VAL A 231 15.08 -62.62 51.91
N GLN A 232 14.35 -63.16 50.93
CA GLN A 232 13.73 -64.48 51.06
C GLN A 232 14.78 -65.60 51.26
N ASP A 233 15.90 -65.56 50.53
CA ASP A 233 16.97 -66.54 50.66
C ASP A 233 17.70 -66.43 52.01
N LEU A 234 18.01 -65.21 52.47
CA LEU A 234 18.60 -64.99 53.79
C LEU A 234 17.67 -65.41 54.93
N GLN A 235 16.36 -65.15 54.80
CA GLN A 235 15.37 -65.63 55.76
C GLN A 235 15.38 -67.17 55.84
N ARG A 236 15.48 -67.86 54.69
CA ARG A 236 15.61 -69.31 54.66
C ARG A 236 16.89 -69.80 55.34
N GLN A 237 18.03 -69.17 55.05
CA GLN A 237 19.31 -69.53 55.69
C GLN A 237 19.30 -69.29 57.20
N LEU A 238 18.67 -68.20 57.66
CA LEU A 238 18.50 -67.93 59.08
C LEU A 238 17.65 -69.02 59.75
N GLN A 239 16.54 -69.43 59.14
CA GLN A 239 15.72 -70.54 59.64
C GLN A 239 16.52 -71.84 59.73
N GLU A 240 17.32 -72.17 58.71
CA GLU A 240 18.20 -73.35 58.71
C GLU A 240 19.26 -73.27 59.82
N ARG A 241 19.86 -72.09 60.06
CA ARG A 241 20.84 -71.90 61.13
C ARG A 241 20.22 -71.97 62.52
N GLU A 242 19.03 -71.43 62.70
CA GLU A 242 18.27 -71.58 63.94
C GLU A 242 18.00 -73.06 64.23
N GLN A 243 17.60 -73.85 63.23
CA GLN A 243 17.43 -75.30 63.39
C GLN A 243 18.72 -76.00 63.77
N GLN A 244 19.84 -75.69 63.11
CA GLN A 244 21.15 -76.26 63.45
C GLN A 244 21.61 -75.89 64.86
N LEU A 245 21.36 -74.66 65.32
CA LEU A 245 21.67 -74.26 66.69
C LEU A 245 20.85 -75.06 67.70
N VAL A 246 19.56 -75.25 67.44
CA VAL A 246 18.69 -76.09 68.29
C VAL A 246 19.19 -77.52 68.35
N GLU A 247 19.62 -78.11 67.23
CA GLU A 247 20.20 -79.46 67.21
C GLU A 247 21.52 -79.54 68.00
N ARG A 248 22.41 -78.57 67.80
CA ARG A 248 23.73 -78.54 68.43
C ARG A 248 23.65 -78.29 69.93
N GLU A 249 22.67 -77.50 70.37
CA GLU A 249 22.38 -77.29 71.79
C GLU A 249 21.87 -78.58 72.44
N ARG A 250 21.02 -79.38 71.74
CA ARG A 250 20.62 -80.71 72.21
C ARG A 250 21.83 -81.65 72.34
N GLU A 251 22.71 -81.70 71.33
CA GLU A 251 23.93 -82.52 71.39
C GLU A 251 24.85 -82.13 72.53
N PHE A 252 25.01 -80.82 72.78
CA PHE A 252 25.84 -80.32 73.87
C PHE A 252 25.27 -80.73 75.24
N GLN A 253 23.95 -80.58 75.45
CA GLN A 253 23.27 -81.02 76.67
C GLN A 253 23.40 -82.53 76.90
N GLU A 254 23.49 -83.33 75.83
CA GLU A 254 23.68 -84.78 75.94
C GLU A 254 25.12 -85.15 76.31
N ARG A 255 26.12 -84.45 75.76
CA ARG A 255 27.54 -84.62 76.15
C ARG A 255 27.81 -84.16 77.58
N GLU A 256 27.17 -83.09 78.02
CA GLU A 256 27.29 -82.60 79.39
C GLU A 256 26.82 -83.66 80.40
N ARG A 257 25.68 -84.31 80.13
CA ARG A 257 25.20 -85.46 80.92
C ARG A 257 26.19 -86.63 80.95
N GLN A 258 26.81 -86.97 79.82
CA GLN A 258 27.79 -88.06 79.76
C GLN A 258 29.07 -87.74 80.55
N LEU A 259 29.51 -86.48 80.58
CA LEU A 259 30.67 -86.04 81.35
C LEU A 259 30.41 -86.08 82.85
N GLU A 260 29.21 -85.67 83.29
CA GLU A 260 28.80 -85.79 84.70
C GLU A 260 28.84 -87.24 85.20
N GLU A 261 28.39 -88.20 84.38
CA GLU A 261 28.46 -89.64 84.73
C GLU A 261 29.90 -90.16 84.85
N GLN A 262 30.83 -89.70 84.00
CA GLN A 262 32.23 -90.17 84.04
C GLN A 262 32.99 -89.66 85.28
N ILE A 263 32.73 -88.42 85.71
CA ILE A 263 33.35 -87.86 86.93
C ILE A 263 32.91 -88.66 88.16
N GLN A 264 31.63 -89.03 88.23
CA GLN A 264 31.09 -89.80 89.34
C GLN A 264 31.74 -91.19 89.50
N VAL A 265 32.20 -91.80 88.40
CA VAL A 265 32.90 -93.10 88.41
C VAL A 265 34.35 -92.95 88.89
N ALA A 266 35.04 -91.87 88.49
CA ALA A 266 36.47 -91.65 88.79
C ALA A 266 36.75 -91.40 90.28
N GLU A 267 35.86 -90.70 90.99
CA GLU A 267 36.05 -90.36 92.42
C GLU A 267 36.02 -91.58 93.36
N SER A 268 35.53 -92.75 92.90
CA SER A 268 35.38 -93.97 93.72
C SER A 268 36.63 -94.87 93.81
N SER A 269 37.70 -94.58 93.06
CA SER A 269 38.81 -95.53 92.82
C SER A 269 40.01 -95.45 93.80
N TRP A 270 40.15 -94.37 94.58
CA TRP A 270 41.31 -94.15 95.48
C TRP A 270 41.04 -94.54 96.95
N VAL A 271 39.83 -94.97 97.26
CA VAL A 271 39.43 -95.40 98.62
C VAL A 271 39.69 -96.89 98.77
N VAL A 272 40.76 -97.23 99.48
CA VAL A 272 41.13 -98.63 99.73
C VAL A 272 40.34 -99.19 100.91
N ASN A 273 39.76 -100.39 100.74
CA ASN A 273 39.01 -101.05 101.80
C ASN A 273 39.93 -101.42 102.98
N ARG A 274 39.51 -101.08 104.20
CA ARG A 274 40.27 -101.34 105.44
C ARG A 274 40.69 -102.80 105.63
N ARG A 275 39.93 -103.77 105.09
CA ARG A 275 40.27 -105.20 105.19
C ARG A 275 41.44 -105.62 104.30
N GLU A 276 41.81 -104.81 103.30
CA GLU A 276 42.94 -105.09 102.41
C GLU A 276 44.27 -104.61 102.98
N ILE A 277 44.23 -103.80 104.03
CA ILE A 277 45.40 -103.28 104.74
C ILE A 277 45.52 -103.99 106.09
N THR A 278 46.59 -104.78 106.24
CA THR A 278 46.93 -105.42 107.50
C THR A 278 48.02 -104.62 108.20
N MET A 279 47.67 -103.90 109.25
CA MET A 279 48.64 -103.12 110.02
C MET A 279 49.51 -104.04 110.88
N THR A 280 50.81 -103.78 110.90
CA THR A 280 51.73 -104.46 111.83
C THR A 280 52.15 -103.50 112.94
N GLU A 281 52.62 -104.02 114.07
CA GLU A 281 53.08 -103.18 115.20
C GLU A 281 54.48 -102.56 114.96
N VAL A 282 55.10 -102.85 113.83
CA VAL A 282 56.42 -102.30 113.48
C VAL A 282 56.28 -100.83 113.09
N VAL A 283 56.66 -99.93 114.00
CA VAL A 283 56.71 -98.49 113.76
C VAL A 283 58.02 -98.14 113.05
N LEU A 284 57.92 -97.61 111.83
CA LEU A 284 59.07 -97.13 111.05
C LEU A 284 59.51 -95.73 111.47
N GLY A 285 58.59 -94.91 111.98
CA GLY A 285 58.90 -93.57 112.47
C GLY A 285 57.66 -92.87 112.99
N LYS A 286 57.84 -91.96 113.96
CA LYS A 286 56.77 -91.10 114.48
C LYS A 286 57.05 -89.66 114.06
N GLY A 287 56.05 -88.97 113.54
CA GLY A 287 56.13 -87.56 113.17
C GLY A 287 54.96 -86.77 113.74
N GLY A 288 54.98 -85.44 113.57
CA GLY A 288 53.97 -84.55 114.17
C GLY A 288 52.52 -84.79 113.71
N TRP A 289 52.32 -85.48 112.59
CA TRP A 289 51.01 -85.75 111.99
C TRP A 289 50.57 -87.21 112.07
N GLY A 290 51.25 -88.03 112.86
CA GLY A 290 50.94 -89.45 112.96
C GLY A 290 52.17 -90.33 112.95
N GLU A 291 51.92 -91.62 113.09
CA GLU A 291 52.95 -92.64 113.08
C GLU A 291 52.92 -93.43 111.78
N VAL A 292 54.10 -93.68 111.23
CA VAL A 292 54.27 -94.52 110.04
C VAL A 292 54.60 -95.92 110.51
N LYS A 293 53.75 -96.85 110.13
CA LYS A 293 53.90 -98.28 110.41
C LYS A 293 54.08 -99.05 109.12
N VAL A 294 54.73 -100.20 109.20
CA VAL A 294 54.66 -101.16 108.10
C VAL A 294 53.25 -101.74 108.10
N ALA A 295 52.62 -101.75 106.93
CA ALA A 295 51.40 -102.49 106.69
C ALA A 295 51.59 -103.45 105.53
N GLY A 296 50.92 -104.59 105.58
CA GLY A 296 50.72 -105.45 104.43
C GLY A 296 49.55 -104.91 103.63
N PHE A 297 49.79 -104.50 102.38
CA PHE A 297 48.73 -104.19 101.44
C PHE A 297 48.89 -105.07 100.21
N ARG A 298 47.91 -105.94 99.96
CA ARG A 298 47.91 -106.92 98.85
C ARG A 298 49.23 -107.71 98.72
N GLY A 299 49.76 -108.18 99.86
CA GLY A 299 50.99 -108.97 99.92
C GLY A 299 52.29 -108.15 99.87
N LEU A 300 52.24 -106.85 99.61
CA LEU A 300 53.39 -105.95 99.64
C LEU A 300 53.51 -105.24 100.99
N LYS A 301 54.73 -105.05 101.46
CA LYS A 301 55.01 -104.21 102.63
C LYS A 301 55.00 -102.76 102.19
N VAL A 302 54.02 -101.99 102.67
CA VAL A 302 53.88 -100.56 102.42
C VAL A 302 54.08 -99.77 103.71
N ALA A 303 54.47 -98.51 103.56
CA ALA A 303 54.48 -97.56 104.67
C ALA A 303 53.07 -96.98 104.83
N ALA A 304 52.35 -97.39 105.86
CA ALA A 304 51.05 -96.84 106.18
C ALA A 304 51.22 -95.75 107.24
N LYS A 305 50.83 -94.53 106.89
CA LYS A 305 50.85 -93.39 107.81
C LYS A 305 49.51 -93.31 108.54
N CYS A 306 49.50 -93.72 109.80
CA CYS A 306 48.35 -93.61 110.69
C CYS A 306 48.33 -92.21 111.31
N LEU A 307 47.39 -91.40 110.86
CA LEU A 307 47.16 -90.07 111.42
C LEU A 307 46.72 -90.19 112.88
N TYR A 308 47.19 -89.28 113.74
CA TYR A 308 46.75 -89.27 115.15
C TYR A 308 45.28 -88.89 115.25
N GLU A 309 44.55 -89.48 116.20
CA GLU A 309 43.10 -89.30 116.28
C GLU A 309 42.69 -87.82 116.47
N ILE A 310 43.50 -87.04 117.19
CA ILE A 310 43.29 -85.61 117.43
C ILE A 310 43.30 -84.74 116.15
N ILE A 311 43.93 -85.19 115.07
CA ILE A 311 43.99 -84.44 113.79
C ILE A 311 42.92 -84.89 112.78
N ILE A 312 42.25 -86.01 113.03
CA ILE A 312 41.18 -86.57 112.20
C ILE A 312 39.84 -85.90 112.60
N SER A 313 39.64 -84.66 112.16
CA SER A 313 38.36 -83.93 112.29
C SER A 313 37.63 -83.87 110.94
N PRO A 314 36.29 -83.72 110.90
CA PRO A 314 35.54 -83.63 109.63
C PRO A 314 36.08 -82.54 108.70
N HIS A 315 36.48 -81.39 109.25
CA HIS A 315 37.05 -80.28 108.47
C HIS A 315 38.39 -80.64 107.82
N ASN A 316 39.26 -81.33 108.57
CA ASN A 316 40.57 -81.75 108.04
C ASN A 316 40.42 -82.89 107.04
N ILE A 317 39.43 -83.79 107.24
CA ILE A 317 39.11 -84.86 106.30
C ILE A 317 38.65 -84.28 104.95
N THR A 318 37.75 -83.29 104.92
CA THR A 318 37.30 -82.67 103.66
C THR A 318 38.44 -81.97 102.93
N LYS A 319 39.35 -81.32 103.67
CA LYS A 319 40.58 -80.76 103.08
C LYS A 319 41.48 -81.84 102.51
N PHE A 320 41.63 -82.95 103.22
CA PHE A 320 42.43 -84.10 102.75
C PHE A 320 41.83 -84.73 101.49
N PHE A 321 40.51 -84.88 101.41
CA PHE A 321 39.82 -85.36 100.21
C PHE A 321 40.05 -84.42 99.01
N ARG A 322 39.99 -83.09 99.22
CA ARG A 322 40.25 -82.10 98.15
C ARG A 322 41.71 -82.02 97.72
N GLU A 323 42.64 -82.59 98.49
CA GLU A 323 44.07 -82.62 98.14
C GLU A 323 44.46 -83.95 97.47
N MET A 324 43.60 -84.98 97.60
CA MET A 324 43.78 -86.31 97.02
C MET A 324 42.99 -86.54 95.72
N ASN A 325 41.96 -85.72 95.47
CA ASN A 325 41.20 -85.60 94.21
C ASN A 325 41.56 -84.28 93.51
#